data_AF-A0A1I0XV12-F1
#
_entry.id   AF-A0A1I0XV12-F1
#
_cell.length_a   1.000
_cell.length_b   1.000
_cell.length_c   1.000
_cell.angle_alpha   90.00
_cell.angle_beta   90.00
_cell.angle_gamma   90.00
#
_symmetry.space_group_name_H-M   'P 1'
#
loop_
_entity.id
_entity.type
_entity.pdbx_description
1 polymer ?
#
loop_
_entity_poly.entity_id
_entity_poly.type
_entity_poly.pdbx_seq_one_letter_code
_entity_poly.pdbx_strand_id
1 'polypeptide(L)'
;MSAEPTTDPEHQGEFLVRPDGTVRGDDGASGALAAALPYTGRLARRMGELVEAGDLRVMEAFGAQRLTVGVTWTPAGEGTFRAVVTPLEPRALPSFMVVGGADTAATVSHCVNRLAAVEGVAWSSIVTADSRVIAAVGEQQDLHHLAEVGNRMLAILRSLEDQHATGFMRLRFEKGAVIGASLGRHALVAFASTAEDTDLVTMIDEIRAILADHDLGTVTTEFEPGSEEPDEPVVDATPDPAAPARPALPVGARYRGAAARPDKPPRRSLFGR
;
A
#
# COMPACT_ATOMS: atom_id res chain seq x y z
N MET A 1 -19.79 33.85 34.92
CA MET A 1 -20.61 32.83 34.25
C MET A 1 -19.75 32.25 33.15
N SER A 2 -19.02 31.17 33.46
CA SER A 2 -18.23 30.44 32.47
C SER A 2 -19.17 29.47 31.76
N ALA A 3 -19.28 29.58 30.44
CA ALA A 3 -20.01 28.62 29.64
C ALA A 3 -19.28 27.28 29.72
N GLU A 4 -19.96 26.25 30.21
CA GLU A 4 -19.49 24.87 30.09
C GLU A 4 -19.45 24.51 28.60
N PRO A 5 -18.37 23.89 28.11
CA PRO A 5 -18.35 23.38 26.75
C PRO A 5 -19.33 22.21 26.67
N THR A 6 -20.47 22.44 26.03
CA THR A 6 -21.40 21.38 25.62
C THR A 6 -20.69 20.52 24.57
N THR A 7 -19.98 19.47 25.01
CA THR A 7 -19.55 18.39 24.13
C THR A 7 -20.79 17.64 23.70
N ASP A 8 -21.23 17.94 22.49
CA ASP A 8 -22.30 17.23 21.80
C ASP A 8 -21.83 15.79 21.54
N PRO A 9 -22.46 14.75 22.13
CA PRO A 9 -22.02 13.36 22.00
C PRO A 9 -22.06 12.85 20.56
N GLU A 10 -22.76 13.54 19.65
CA GLU A 10 -22.85 13.18 18.23
C GLU A 10 -21.57 13.47 17.43
N HIS A 11 -20.62 14.24 17.96
CA HIS A 11 -19.38 14.63 17.27
C HIS A 11 -18.10 14.03 17.89
N GLN A 12 -18.24 13.08 18.82
CA GLN A 12 -17.09 12.46 19.46
C GLN A 12 -16.30 11.63 18.43
N GLY A 13 -15.07 12.05 18.13
CA GLY A 13 -14.18 11.36 17.18
C GLY A 13 -14.18 11.92 15.75
N GLU A 14 -14.83 13.06 15.47
CA GLU A 14 -14.66 13.79 14.20
C GLU A 14 -13.54 14.83 14.30
N PHE A 15 -12.64 14.83 13.32
CA PHE A 15 -11.63 15.88 13.19
C PHE A 15 -11.26 16.17 11.73
N LEU A 16 -10.74 17.37 11.50
CA LEU A 16 -10.31 17.87 10.21
C LEU A 16 -8.81 18.16 10.24
N VAL A 17 -8.06 17.60 9.30
CA VAL A 17 -6.65 17.93 9.05
C VAL A 17 -6.55 18.73 7.76
N ARG A 18 -5.97 19.92 7.85
CA ARG A 18 -5.76 20.83 6.71
C ARG A 18 -4.39 20.64 6.07
N PRO A 19 -4.19 21.16 4.83
CA PRO A 19 -2.90 21.11 4.13
C PRO A 19 -1.71 21.66 4.93
N ASP A 20 -1.95 22.71 5.71
CA ASP A 20 -0.94 23.37 6.57
C ASP A 20 -0.62 22.57 7.85
N GLY A 21 -1.21 21.39 8.01
CA GLY A 21 -1.06 20.52 9.18
C GLY A 21 -1.92 20.95 10.38
N THR A 22 -2.74 21.98 10.25
CA THR A 22 -3.64 22.38 11.34
C THR A 22 -4.77 21.35 11.51
N VAL A 23 -5.04 20.99 12.76
CA VAL A 23 -6.09 20.04 13.15
C VAL A 23 -7.23 20.81 13.84
N ARG A 24 -8.48 20.50 13.50
CA ARG A 24 -9.68 21.06 14.14
C ARG A 24 -10.64 19.94 14.53
N GLY A 25 -11.29 20.05 15.69
CA GLY A 25 -12.29 19.07 16.16
C GLY A 25 -11.73 17.92 16.99
N ASP A 26 -10.41 17.69 16.93
CA ASP A 26 -9.74 16.70 17.80
C ASP A 26 -9.66 17.22 19.25
N ASP A 27 -10.09 16.38 20.20
CA ASP A 27 -9.97 16.62 21.64
C ASP A 27 -8.56 16.30 22.19
N GLY A 28 -7.64 15.93 21.29
CA GLY A 28 -6.26 15.56 21.57
C GLY A 28 -6.05 14.05 21.65
N ALA A 29 -7.12 13.23 21.58
CA ALA A 29 -7.01 11.78 21.57
C ALA A 29 -6.52 11.24 20.21
N SER A 30 -6.74 11.97 19.11
CA SER A 30 -6.44 11.51 17.75
C SER A 30 -5.12 12.07 17.19
N GLY A 31 -4.28 12.70 18.02
CA GLY A 31 -3.12 13.47 17.55
C GLY A 31 -2.12 12.66 16.69
N ALA A 32 -1.88 11.39 17.03
CA ALA A 32 -1.02 10.51 16.23
C ALA A 32 -1.66 10.17 14.88
N LEU A 33 -2.95 9.85 14.88
CA LEU A 33 -3.72 9.58 13.68
C LEU A 33 -3.75 10.81 12.75
N ALA A 34 -4.06 11.99 13.29
CA ALA A 34 -4.11 13.25 12.55
C ALA A 34 -2.76 13.58 11.89
N ALA A 35 -1.65 13.29 12.56
CA ALA A 35 -0.30 13.47 12.02
C ALA A 35 0.03 12.47 10.89
N ALA A 36 -0.54 11.25 10.92
CA ALA A 36 -0.30 10.22 9.91
C ALA A 36 -1.07 10.48 8.59
N LEU A 37 -2.28 11.08 8.67
CA LEU A 37 -3.18 11.23 7.51
C LEU A 37 -2.54 11.92 6.29
N PRO A 38 -1.78 13.04 6.41
CA PRO A 38 -1.18 13.66 5.25
C PRO A 38 -0.17 12.76 4.52
N TYR A 39 0.61 11.97 5.27
CA TYR A 39 1.55 11.02 4.67
C TYR A 39 0.79 9.86 3.99
N THR A 40 -0.15 9.26 4.70
CA THR A 40 -1.01 8.18 4.19
C THR A 40 -1.77 8.60 2.93
N GLY A 41 -2.38 9.79 2.94
CA GLY A 41 -3.09 10.33 1.79
C GLY A 41 -2.19 10.53 0.57
N ARG A 42 -0.95 11.00 0.76
CA ARG A 42 0.02 11.15 -0.35
C ARG A 42 0.41 9.81 -0.94
N LEU A 43 0.65 8.79 -0.11
CA LEU A 43 0.94 7.43 -0.57
C LEU A 43 -0.24 6.86 -1.38
N ALA A 44 -1.44 6.97 -0.81
CA ALA A 44 -2.67 6.49 -1.45
C ALA A 44 -2.93 7.20 -2.79
N ARG A 45 -2.74 8.52 -2.87
CA ARG A 45 -2.84 9.26 -4.13
C ARG A 45 -1.87 8.73 -5.19
N ARG A 46 -0.60 8.49 -4.83
CA ARG A 46 0.39 7.91 -5.76
C ARG A 46 0.02 6.49 -6.19
N MET A 47 -0.65 5.71 -5.34
CA MET A 47 -1.20 4.42 -5.76
C MET A 47 -2.29 4.59 -6.80
N GLY A 48 -3.19 5.56 -6.64
CA GLY A 48 -4.23 5.88 -7.64
C GLY A 48 -3.66 6.23 -9.01
N GLU A 49 -2.49 6.89 -9.05
CA GLU A 49 -1.74 7.13 -10.30
C GLU A 49 -1.21 5.84 -10.91
N LEU A 50 -0.66 4.92 -10.11
CA LEU A 50 -0.12 3.64 -10.59
C LEU A 50 -1.19 2.71 -11.17
N VAL A 51 -2.40 2.74 -10.60
CA VAL A 51 -3.51 1.87 -11.00
C VAL A 51 -4.53 2.60 -11.89
N GLU A 52 -4.17 3.81 -12.34
CA GLU A 52 -4.99 4.70 -13.17
C GLU A 52 -6.42 4.98 -12.64
N ALA A 53 -6.62 4.82 -11.32
CA ALA A 53 -7.94 4.88 -10.68
C ALA A 53 -8.43 6.32 -10.38
N GLY A 54 -7.60 7.32 -10.65
CA GLY A 54 -7.90 8.74 -10.44
C GLY A 54 -7.58 9.22 -9.02
N ASP A 55 -8.21 10.31 -8.61
CA ASP A 55 -7.96 10.93 -7.31
C ASP A 55 -8.58 10.11 -6.16
N LEU A 56 -7.86 10.01 -5.03
CA LEU A 56 -8.38 9.42 -3.80
C LEU A 56 -9.52 10.28 -3.24
N ARG A 57 -10.67 9.66 -2.97
CA ARG A 57 -11.86 10.32 -2.43
C ARG A 57 -12.15 9.94 -0.98
N VAL A 58 -11.97 8.67 -0.63
CA VAL A 58 -12.26 8.17 0.71
C VAL A 58 -11.23 7.14 1.13
N MET A 59 -10.81 7.18 2.40
CA MET A 59 -10.05 6.12 3.05
C MET A 59 -10.89 5.53 4.17
N GLU A 60 -10.95 4.21 4.26
CA GLU A 60 -11.61 3.51 5.35
C GLU A 60 -10.66 2.47 5.94
N ALA A 61 -10.40 2.52 7.23
CA ALA A 61 -9.68 1.47 7.93
C ALA A 61 -10.64 0.73 8.87
N PHE A 62 -10.53 -0.60 8.86
CA PHE A 62 -11.38 -1.49 9.63
C PHE A 62 -10.48 -2.28 10.59
N GLY A 63 -10.61 -2.00 11.89
CA GLY A 63 -9.94 -2.71 12.97
C GLY A 63 -10.86 -2.83 14.17
N ALA A 64 -10.35 -2.55 15.38
CA ALA A 64 -11.17 -2.42 16.58
C ALA A 64 -12.16 -1.24 16.49
N GLN A 65 -11.81 -0.24 15.70
CA GLN A 65 -12.65 0.90 15.34
C GLN A 65 -12.69 1.02 13.83
N ARG A 66 -13.72 1.69 13.31
CA ARG A 66 -13.80 2.10 11.93
C ARG A 66 -13.33 3.55 11.83
N LEU A 67 -12.28 3.77 11.06
CA LEU A 67 -11.85 5.10 10.65
C LEU A 67 -12.40 5.36 9.25
N THR A 68 -13.14 6.44 9.06
CA THR A 68 -13.57 6.91 7.72
C THR A 68 -13.00 8.31 7.48
N VAL A 69 -12.29 8.50 6.37
CA VAL A 69 -11.66 9.77 6.03
C VAL A 69 -12.09 10.21 4.64
N GLY A 70 -12.86 11.28 4.57
CA GLY A 70 -13.13 12.00 3.32
C GLY A 70 -11.94 12.85 2.92
N VAL A 71 -11.52 12.77 1.66
CA VAL A 71 -10.33 13.44 1.14
C VAL A 71 -10.70 14.42 0.04
N THR A 72 -10.20 15.64 0.14
CA THR A 72 -10.31 16.66 -0.91
C THR A 72 -8.93 17.17 -1.27
N TRP A 73 -8.64 17.26 -2.56
CA TRP A 73 -7.34 17.68 -3.08
C TRP A 73 -7.39 19.09 -3.66
N THR A 74 -6.35 19.87 -3.40
CA THR A 74 -6.09 21.10 -4.15
C THR A 74 -5.47 20.77 -5.52
N PRO A 75 -5.52 21.69 -6.51
CA PRO A 75 -4.81 21.52 -7.77
C PRO A 75 -3.30 21.35 -7.62
N ALA A 76 -2.72 21.89 -6.53
CA ALA A 76 -1.30 21.74 -6.20
C ALA A 76 -0.94 20.39 -5.58
N GLY A 77 -1.93 19.52 -5.33
CA GLY A 77 -1.73 18.19 -4.80
C GLY A 77 -1.82 18.06 -3.29
N GLU A 78 -2.28 19.11 -2.60
CA GLU A 78 -2.38 19.13 -1.14
C GLU A 78 -3.73 18.61 -0.67
N GLY A 79 -3.74 17.76 0.36
CA GLY A 79 -4.95 17.09 0.85
C GLY A 79 -5.55 17.76 2.07
N THR A 80 -6.88 17.86 2.09
CA THR A 80 -7.68 18.09 3.30
C THR A 80 -8.38 16.79 3.69
N PHE A 81 -8.30 16.40 4.95
CA PHE A 81 -8.77 15.12 5.46
C PHE A 81 -9.82 15.34 6.54
N ARG A 82 -11.06 14.93 6.29
CA ARG A 82 -12.13 14.91 7.30
C ARG A 82 -12.27 13.49 7.80
N ALA A 83 -11.84 13.23 9.02
CA ALA A 83 -11.84 11.93 9.64
C ALA A 83 -12.97 11.81 10.65
N VAL A 84 -13.58 10.62 10.69
CA VAL A 84 -14.57 10.20 11.68
C VAL A 84 -14.16 8.83 12.17
N VAL A 85 -14.01 8.69 13.49
CA VAL A 85 -13.73 7.42 14.15
C VAL A 85 -15.01 6.92 14.81
N THR A 86 -15.52 5.76 14.39
CA THR A 86 -16.66 5.11 15.02
C THR A 86 -16.27 3.76 15.63
N PRO A 87 -16.87 3.36 16.76
CA PRO A 87 -16.78 1.98 17.22
C PRO A 87 -17.28 1.03 16.14
N LEU A 88 -16.58 -0.09 15.97
CA LEU A 88 -17.05 -1.18 15.10
C LEU A 88 -17.54 -2.32 16.00
N GLU A 89 -18.67 -2.92 15.65
CA GLU A 89 -19.11 -4.13 16.34
C GLU A 89 -18.05 -5.24 16.16
N PRO A 90 -17.64 -5.93 17.25
CA PRO A 90 -16.71 -7.04 17.14
C PRO A 90 -17.27 -8.10 16.19
N ARG A 91 -16.53 -8.38 15.12
CA ARG A 91 -16.87 -9.44 14.17
C ARG A 91 -16.18 -10.73 14.57
N ALA A 92 -16.90 -11.85 14.46
CA ALA A 92 -16.30 -13.17 14.64
C ALA A 92 -15.43 -13.48 13.42
N LEU A 93 -14.12 -13.55 13.61
CA LEU A 93 -13.21 -14.03 12.57
C LEU A 93 -13.36 -15.55 12.44
N PRO A 94 -13.54 -16.08 11.22
CA PRO A 94 -13.64 -17.51 11.02
C PRO A 94 -12.32 -18.18 11.46
N SER A 95 -12.42 -19.20 12.30
CA SER A 95 -11.27 -20.03 12.67
C SER A 95 -11.22 -21.24 11.73
N PHE A 96 -10.20 -21.31 10.88
CA PHE A 96 -9.95 -22.48 10.06
C PHE A 96 -8.93 -23.38 10.72
N MET A 97 -9.20 -24.69 10.75
CA MET A 97 -8.16 -25.67 11.05
C MET A 97 -7.41 -25.92 9.74
N VAL A 98 -6.23 -25.31 9.59
CA VAL A 98 -5.34 -25.65 8.48
C VAL A 98 -4.94 -27.12 8.67
N VAL A 99 -5.31 -27.97 7.74
CA VAL A 99 -4.87 -29.37 7.74
C VAL A 99 -3.37 -29.37 7.48
N GLY A 100 -2.58 -29.66 8.50
CA GLY A 100 -1.11 -29.67 8.41
C GLY A 100 -0.63 -30.55 7.25
N GLY A 101 0.24 -29.99 6.40
CA GLY A 101 0.79 -30.64 5.20
C GLY A 101 0.41 -30.00 3.87
N ALA A 102 -0.40 -28.93 3.87
CA ALA A 102 -0.67 -28.16 2.65
C ALA A 102 0.57 -27.39 2.18
N ASP A 103 0.85 -27.46 0.88
CA ASP A 103 1.87 -26.64 0.24
C ASP A 103 1.50 -25.14 0.37
N THR A 104 2.40 -24.35 0.97
CA THR A 104 2.17 -22.92 1.22
C THR A 104 1.97 -22.15 -0.08
N ALA A 105 2.72 -22.50 -1.15
CA ALA A 105 2.57 -21.85 -2.45
C ALA A 105 1.19 -22.12 -3.04
N ALA A 106 0.74 -23.38 -3.00
CA ALA A 106 -0.61 -23.75 -3.43
C ALA A 106 -1.72 -23.04 -2.62
N THR A 107 -1.57 -22.93 -1.30
CA THR A 107 -2.53 -22.22 -0.44
C THR A 107 -2.58 -20.73 -0.78
N VAL A 108 -1.43 -20.09 -0.98
CA VAL A 108 -1.32 -18.68 -1.39
C VAL A 108 -2.01 -18.45 -2.74
N SER A 109 -1.68 -19.27 -3.74
CA SER A 109 -2.31 -19.19 -5.07
C SER A 109 -3.82 -19.42 -4.99
N HIS A 110 -4.28 -20.36 -4.16
CA HIS A 110 -5.71 -20.59 -3.94
C HIS A 110 -6.41 -19.36 -3.35
N CYS A 111 -5.83 -18.73 -2.34
CA CYS A 111 -6.39 -17.54 -1.69
C CYS A 111 -6.52 -16.36 -2.66
N VAL A 112 -5.47 -16.07 -3.44
CA VAL A 112 -5.48 -14.96 -4.42
C VAL A 112 -6.49 -15.23 -5.54
N ASN A 113 -6.56 -16.46 -6.06
CA ASN A 113 -7.57 -16.83 -7.06
C ASN A 113 -9.00 -16.70 -6.52
N ARG A 114 -9.24 -17.07 -5.25
CA ARG A 114 -10.56 -16.90 -4.62
C ARG A 114 -10.95 -15.44 -4.46
N LEU A 115 -10.01 -14.57 -4.09
CA LEU A 115 -10.27 -13.13 -4.02
C LEU A 115 -10.57 -12.54 -5.40
N ALA A 116 -9.82 -12.94 -6.43
CA ALA A 116 -10.06 -12.52 -7.80
C ALA A 116 -11.41 -13.01 -8.36
N ALA A 117 -11.96 -14.11 -7.83
CA ALA A 117 -13.26 -14.63 -8.21
C ALA A 117 -14.44 -13.86 -7.59
N VAL A 118 -14.20 -12.94 -6.66
CA VAL A 118 -15.24 -12.04 -6.13
C VAL A 118 -15.67 -11.07 -7.23
N GLU A 119 -16.98 -10.97 -7.47
CA GLU A 119 -17.51 -10.12 -8.54
C GLU A 119 -17.03 -8.67 -8.38
N GLY A 120 -16.49 -8.11 -9.46
CA GLY A 120 -15.99 -6.73 -9.48
C GLY A 120 -14.55 -6.55 -9.00
N VAL A 121 -13.84 -7.61 -8.61
CA VAL A 121 -12.38 -7.58 -8.41
C VAL A 121 -11.69 -7.73 -9.75
N ALA A 122 -10.87 -6.74 -10.13
CA ALA A 122 -10.11 -6.77 -11.39
C ALA A 122 -8.79 -7.52 -11.23
N TRP A 123 -8.11 -7.30 -10.10
CA TRP A 123 -6.87 -8.01 -9.79
C TRP A 123 -6.67 -8.13 -8.28
N SER A 124 -5.85 -9.11 -7.88
CA SER A 124 -5.39 -9.28 -6.51
C SER A 124 -3.97 -9.82 -6.46
N SER A 125 -3.25 -9.54 -5.38
CA SER A 125 -1.86 -9.92 -5.20
C SER A 125 -1.46 -9.99 -3.74
N ILE A 126 -0.46 -10.82 -3.43
CA ILE A 126 0.23 -10.81 -2.14
C ILE A 126 1.66 -10.33 -2.36
N VAL A 127 2.02 -9.27 -1.62
CA VAL A 127 3.33 -8.62 -1.67
C VAL A 127 4.02 -8.79 -0.32
N THR A 128 5.25 -9.25 -0.40
CA THR A 128 6.10 -9.51 0.77
C THR A 128 6.76 -8.24 1.29
N ALA A 129 7.32 -8.29 2.51
CA ALA A 129 7.92 -7.12 3.16
C ALA A 129 9.19 -6.62 2.44
N ASP A 130 9.85 -7.54 1.71
CA ASP A 130 11.00 -7.30 0.85
C ASP A 130 10.59 -7.00 -0.59
N SER A 131 9.35 -6.57 -0.80
CA SER A 131 8.82 -6.07 -2.09
C SER A 131 8.67 -7.13 -3.19
N ARG A 132 8.72 -8.43 -2.86
CA ARG A 132 8.46 -9.50 -3.84
C ARG A 132 6.97 -9.77 -3.96
N VAL A 133 6.49 -9.93 -5.19
CA VAL A 133 5.13 -10.41 -5.49
C VAL A 133 5.18 -11.94 -5.49
N ILE A 134 4.53 -12.58 -4.52
CA ILE A 134 4.55 -14.06 -4.39
C ILE A 134 3.33 -14.73 -5.02
N ALA A 135 2.26 -13.96 -5.26
CA ALA A 135 1.13 -14.37 -6.07
C ALA A 135 0.41 -13.14 -6.64
N ALA A 136 -0.13 -13.28 -7.83
CA ALA A 136 -0.94 -12.27 -8.49
C ALA A 136 -1.95 -12.92 -9.43
N VAL A 137 -3.13 -12.35 -9.54
CA VAL A 137 -4.18 -12.73 -10.50
C VAL A 137 -4.77 -11.44 -11.06
N GLY A 138 -4.89 -11.35 -12.39
CA GLY A 138 -5.37 -10.17 -13.12
C GLY A 138 -4.82 -10.14 -14.54
N GLU A 139 -5.18 -9.12 -15.32
CA GLU A 139 -4.63 -8.92 -16.67
C GLU A 139 -3.18 -8.39 -16.60
N GLN A 140 -2.30 -8.82 -17.52
CA GLN A 140 -0.86 -8.48 -17.47
C GLN A 140 -0.58 -6.97 -17.34
N GLN A 141 -1.37 -6.13 -18.01
CA GLN A 141 -1.27 -4.67 -17.96
C GLN A 141 -1.42 -4.09 -16.54
N ASP A 142 -2.20 -4.75 -15.69
CA ASP A 142 -2.46 -4.32 -14.31
C ASP A 142 -1.32 -4.74 -13.35
N LEU A 143 -0.42 -5.64 -13.77
CA LEU A 143 0.51 -6.30 -12.86
C LEU A 143 1.87 -5.59 -12.73
N HIS A 144 2.16 -4.60 -13.58
CA HIS A 144 3.48 -3.95 -13.64
C HIS A 144 3.88 -3.20 -12.36
N HIS A 145 2.90 -2.72 -11.59
CA HIS A 145 3.14 -1.88 -10.42
C HIS A 145 2.81 -2.57 -9.08
N LEU A 146 2.51 -3.87 -9.08
CA LEU A 146 2.02 -4.58 -7.88
C LEU A 146 2.95 -4.48 -6.68
N ALA A 147 4.26 -4.66 -6.89
CA ALA A 147 5.24 -4.53 -5.82
C ALA A 147 5.20 -3.13 -5.16
N GLU A 148 5.07 -2.08 -5.98
CA GLU A 148 5.04 -0.71 -5.52
C GLU A 148 3.70 -0.36 -4.84
N VAL A 149 2.58 -0.82 -5.39
CA VAL A 149 1.26 -0.69 -4.76
C VAL A 149 1.23 -1.42 -3.41
N GLY A 150 1.74 -2.66 -3.37
CA GLY A 150 1.85 -3.47 -2.15
C GLY A 150 2.69 -2.83 -1.07
N ASN A 151 3.87 -2.30 -1.42
CA ASN A 151 4.73 -1.59 -0.48
C ASN A 151 4.08 -0.32 0.08
N ARG A 152 3.40 0.45 -0.77
CA ARG A 152 2.68 1.65 -0.32
C ARG A 152 1.51 1.27 0.59
N MET A 153 0.76 0.23 0.25
CA MET A 153 -0.29 -0.30 1.10
C MET A 153 0.26 -0.76 2.46
N LEU A 154 1.38 -1.48 2.49
CA LEU A 154 2.06 -1.86 3.74
C LEU A 154 2.46 -0.65 4.58
N ALA A 155 3.03 0.37 3.96
CA ALA A 155 3.43 1.59 4.66
C ALA A 155 2.23 2.33 5.25
N ILE A 156 1.10 2.34 4.53
CA ILE A 156 -0.16 2.91 5.00
C ILE A 156 -0.75 2.08 6.15
N LEU A 157 -0.81 0.75 6.02
CA LEU A 157 -1.32 -0.12 7.07
C LEU A 157 -0.51 0.06 8.36
N ARG A 158 0.82 0.09 8.24
CA ARG A 158 1.75 0.32 9.36
C ARG A 158 1.63 1.69 10.00
N SER A 159 1.39 2.74 9.22
CA SER A 159 1.24 4.09 9.78
C SER A 159 -0.04 4.25 10.61
N LEU A 160 -1.01 3.34 10.45
CA LEU A 160 -2.30 3.31 11.14
C LEU A 160 -2.45 2.13 12.13
N GLU A 161 -1.48 1.21 12.17
CA GLU A 161 -1.56 -0.10 12.84
C GLU A 161 -1.68 0.00 14.36
N ASP A 162 -1.07 1.02 14.97
CA ASP A 162 -1.06 1.20 16.42
C ASP A 162 -2.42 1.59 17.03
N GLN A 163 -3.41 1.99 16.21
CA GLN A 163 -4.70 2.49 16.73
C GLN A 163 -5.94 2.02 15.97
N HIS A 164 -5.89 1.75 14.64
CA HIS A 164 -7.11 1.56 13.85
C HIS A 164 -7.06 0.54 12.68
N ALA A 165 -5.89 0.00 12.29
CA ALA A 165 -5.75 -0.83 11.08
C ALA A 165 -5.35 -2.30 11.35
N THR A 166 -5.90 -2.93 12.40
CA THR A 166 -5.64 -4.35 12.69
C THR A 166 -6.31 -5.34 11.73
N GLY A 167 -7.19 -4.85 10.84
CA GLY A 167 -7.94 -5.67 9.89
C GLY A 167 -7.52 -5.46 8.44
N PHE A 168 -8.14 -4.47 7.79
CA PHE A 168 -7.89 -4.10 6.41
C PHE A 168 -8.21 -2.63 6.18
N MET A 169 -7.79 -2.10 5.04
CA MET A 169 -8.03 -0.75 4.60
C MET A 169 -8.59 -0.72 3.19
N ARG A 170 -9.47 0.23 2.92
CA ARG A 170 -10.01 0.54 1.62
C ARG A 170 -9.69 1.96 1.23
N LEU A 171 -9.16 2.12 0.02
CA LEU A 171 -8.84 3.39 -0.62
C LEU A 171 -9.78 3.54 -1.80
N ARG A 172 -10.85 4.34 -1.67
CA ARG A 172 -11.79 4.61 -2.76
C ARG A 172 -11.26 5.78 -3.61
N PHE A 173 -11.03 5.50 -4.87
CA PHE A 173 -10.69 6.45 -5.92
C PHE A 173 -11.91 6.73 -6.80
N GLU A 174 -11.74 7.55 -7.83
CA GLU A 174 -12.82 7.90 -8.77
C GLU A 174 -13.32 6.71 -9.60
N LYS A 175 -12.41 5.81 -10.01
CA LYS A 175 -12.72 4.69 -10.91
C LYS A 175 -12.77 3.32 -10.23
N GLY A 176 -12.61 3.25 -8.91
CA GLY A 176 -12.59 1.99 -8.19
C GLY A 176 -11.97 2.14 -6.80
N ALA A 177 -11.65 1.01 -6.17
CA ALA A 177 -11.06 0.98 -4.86
C ALA A 177 -9.87 0.02 -4.80
N VAL A 178 -8.79 0.45 -4.16
CA VAL A 178 -7.71 -0.46 -3.75
C VAL A 178 -7.99 -0.89 -2.31
N ILE A 179 -8.06 -2.19 -2.10
CA ILE A 179 -8.25 -2.81 -0.79
C ILE A 179 -6.92 -3.45 -0.39
N GLY A 180 -6.57 -3.35 0.89
CA GLY A 180 -5.35 -3.94 1.40
C GLY A 180 -5.51 -4.46 2.81
N ALA A 181 -4.89 -5.60 3.11
CA ALA A 181 -4.93 -6.21 4.42
C ALA A 181 -3.54 -6.67 4.85
N SER A 182 -3.27 -6.56 6.16
CA SER A 182 -2.03 -7.05 6.74
C SER A 182 -2.09 -8.57 6.92
N LEU A 183 -1.08 -9.25 6.36
CA LEU A 183 -0.77 -10.66 6.51
C LEU A 183 0.56 -10.78 7.28
N GLY A 184 0.53 -10.41 8.56
CA GLY A 184 1.72 -10.31 9.40
C GLY A 184 2.66 -9.20 8.91
N ARG A 185 3.71 -9.56 8.17
CA ARG A 185 4.69 -8.60 7.62
C ARG A 185 4.39 -8.23 6.17
N HIS A 186 3.42 -8.91 5.56
CA HIS A 186 3.10 -8.90 4.15
C HIS A 186 1.75 -8.24 3.91
N ALA A 187 1.45 -7.86 2.67
CA ALA A 187 0.16 -7.31 2.32
C ALA A 187 -0.55 -8.17 1.29
N LEU A 188 -1.81 -8.43 1.53
CA LEU A 188 -2.78 -8.75 0.49
C LEU A 188 -3.29 -7.43 -0.08
N VAL A 189 -3.31 -7.28 -1.40
CA VAL A 189 -3.86 -6.10 -2.08
C VAL A 189 -4.75 -6.53 -3.22
N ALA A 190 -5.86 -5.85 -3.42
CA ALA A 190 -6.73 -6.04 -4.56
C ALA A 190 -7.25 -4.71 -5.08
N PHE A 191 -7.58 -4.66 -6.36
CA PHE A 191 -8.34 -3.56 -6.94
C PHE A 191 -9.72 -4.05 -7.35
N ALA A 192 -10.74 -3.33 -6.92
CA ALA A 192 -12.12 -3.64 -7.21
C ALA A 192 -12.87 -2.40 -7.70
N SER A 193 -13.58 -2.53 -8.80
CA SER A 193 -14.37 -1.44 -9.40
C SER A 193 -15.80 -1.42 -8.86
N THR A 194 -16.43 -2.59 -8.73
CA THR A 194 -17.86 -2.72 -8.39
C THR A 194 -18.16 -3.70 -7.26
N ALA A 195 -17.14 -4.33 -6.67
CA ALA A 195 -17.34 -5.38 -5.67
C ALA A 195 -18.05 -4.87 -4.41
N GLU A 196 -18.96 -5.68 -3.88
CA GLU A 196 -19.67 -5.40 -2.64
C GLU A 196 -18.75 -5.49 -1.42
N ASP A 197 -18.93 -4.54 -0.51
CA ASP A 197 -18.11 -4.38 0.69
C ASP A 197 -18.14 -5.64 1.56
N THR A 198 -19.33 -6.19 1.79
CA THR A 198 -19.55 -7.36 2.66
C THR A 198 -18.80 -8.59 2.16
N ASP A 199 -18.81 -8.82 0.85
CA ASP A 199 -18.14 -9.97 0.24
C ASP A 199 -16.62 -9.84 0.31
N LEU A 200 -16.11 -8.64 0.02
CA LEU A 200 -14.68 -8.33 0.15
C LEU A 200 -14.19 -8.49 1.59
N VAL A 201 -14.92 -7.95 2.57
CA VAL A 201 -14.57 -8.08 3.99
C VAL A 201 -14.51 -9.55 4.39
N THR A 202 -15.56 -10.30 4.06
CA THR A 202 -15.68 -11.73 4.43
C THR A 202 -14.55 -12.54 3.81
N MET A 203 -14.27 -12.33 2.52
CA MET A 203 -13.20 -13.02 1.80
C MET A 203 -11.82 -12.67 2.36
N ILE A 204 -11.56 -11.40 2.68
CA ILE A 204 -10.28 -10.97 3.26
C ILE A 204 -10.07 -11.59 4.64
N ASP A 205 -11.07 -11.58 5.51
CA ASP A 205 -10.96 -12.20 6.82
C ASP A 205 -10.72 -13.71 6.73
N GLU A 206 -11.37 -14.38 5.78
CA GLU A 206 -11.13 -15.79 5.50
C GLU A 206 -9.68 -16.04 5.05
N ILE A 207 -9.18 -15.28 4.08
CA ILE A 207 -7.79 -15.39 3.59
C ILE A 207 -6.79 -15.15 4.71
N ARG A 208 -7.02 -14.12 5.54
CA ARG A 208 -6.15 -13.81 6.68
C ARG A 208 -6.11 -14.96 7.68
N ALA A 209 -7.26 -15.58 7.96
CA ALA A 209 -7.35 -16.71 8.87
C ALA A 209 -6.66 -17.97 8.29
N ILE A 210 -6.82 -18.24 6.99
CA ILE A 210 -6.15 -19.37 6.31
C ILE A 210 -4.62 -19.20 6.32
N LEU A 211 -4.14 -17.98 6.04
CA LEU A 211 -2.71 -17.70 5.89
C LEU A 211 -2.00 -17.38 7.21
N ALA A 212 -2.71 -17.29 8.34
CA ALA A 212 -2.15 -16.88 9.63
C ALA A 212 -0.97 -17.77 10.09
N ASP A 213 -1.05 -19.07 9.84
CA ASP A 213 -0.04 -20.06 10.27
C ASP A 213 1.00 -20.37 9.17
N HIS A 214 0.95 -19.69 8.03
CA HIS A 214 1.83 -19.95 6.88
C HIS A 214 3.03 -18.98 6.85
N ASP A 215 4.23 -19.50 6.62
CA ASP A 215 5.42 -18.66 6.39
C ASP A 215 5.51 -18.21 4.93
N LEU A 216 4.89 -17.06 4.65
CA LEU A 216 4.88 -16.45 3.32
C LEU A 216 6.28 -16.04 2.82
N GLY A 217 7.28 -15.96 3.70
CA GLY A 217 8.67 -15.65 3.31
C GLY A 217 9.34 -16.77 2.51
N THR A 218 8.87 -18.00 2.66
CA THR A 218 9.41 -19.21 2.01
C THR A 218 8.87 -19.44 0.60
N VAL A 219 7.79 -18.76 0.22
CA VAL A 219 7.18 -18.88 -1.11
C VAL A 219 8.11 -18.30 -2.15
N THR A 220 8.47 -19.10 -3.15
CA THR A 220 9.27 -18.67 -4.30
C THR A 220 8.41 -17.81 -5.22
N THR A 221 9.01 -16.77 -5.80
CA THR A 221 8.36 -15.94 -6.81
C THR A 221 8.20 -16.73 -8.09
N GLU A 222 7.00 -17.22 -8.37
CA GLU A 222 6.63 -17.74 -9.70
C GLU A 222 6.24 -16.59 -10.67
N PHE A 223 6.21 -15.36 -10.16
CA PHE A 223 5.81 -14.18 -10.91
C PHE A 223 7.03 -13.42 -11.46
N GLU A 224 7.29 -13.54 -12.76
CA GLU A 224 8.26 -12.72 -13.49
C GLU A 224 7.50 -11.72 -14.38
N PRO A 225 7.32 -10.45 -13.93
CA PRO A 225 6.68 -9.44 -14.75
C PRO A 225 7.60 -9.06 -15.91
N GLY A 226 7.22 -9.45 -17.12
CA GLY A 226 7.96 -9.08 -18.35
C GLY A 226 8.83 -10.18 -18.94
N SER A 227 8.62 -11.45 -18.61
CA SER A 227 9.10 -12.56 -19.46
C SER A 227 8.25 -12.61 -20.75
N GLU A 228 8.55 -11.72 -21.70
CA GLU A 228 8.28 -12.02 -23.10
C GLU A 228 9.07 -13.30 -23.39
N GLU A 229 8.40 -14.44 -23.58
CA GLU A 229 9.00 -15.46 -24.43
C GLU A 229 9.21 -14.77 -25.77
N PRO A 230 10.47 -14.62 -26.26
CA PRO A 230 10.64 -14.12 -27.60
C PRO A 230 9.93 -15.12 -28.51
N ASP A 231 8.89 -14.68 -29.21
CA ASP A 231 8.40 -15.35 -30.40
C ASP A 231 9.64 -15.65 -31.24
N GLU A 232 10.05 -16.92 -31.30
CA GLU A 232 11.15 -17.34 -32.15
C GLU A 232 10.80 -16.89 -33.57
N PRO A 233 11.52 -15.92 -34.16
CA PRO A 233 11.29 -15.61 -35.55
C PRO A 233 11.73 -16.86 -36.34
N VAL A 234 10.76 -17.50 -37.00
CA VAL A 234 11.02 -18.54 -37.99
C VAL A 234 12.08 -18.00 -38.94
N VAL A 235 13.26 -18.61 -38.87
CA VAL A 235 14.47 -18.18 -39.57
C VAL A 235 14.28 -18.43 -41.06
N ASP A 236 13.97 -17.38 -41.84
CA ASP A 236 14.15 -17.44 -43.28
C ASP A 236 15.61 -17.06 -43.59
N ALA A 237 16.40 -18.09 -43.90
CA ALA A 237 17.83 -18.00 -44.07
C ALA A 237 18.19 -17.24 -45.37
N THR A 238 18.63 -15.99 -45.24
CA THR A 238 19.38 -15.29 -46.29
C THR A 238 20.69 -14.76 -45.68
N PRO A 239 21.88 -15.12 -46.18
CA PRO A 239 23.14 -14.69 -45.57
C PRO A 239 23.71 -13.46 -46.29
N ASP A 240 23.93 -12.35 -45.58
CA ASP A 240 25.08 -11.42 -45.76
C ASP A 240 25.02 -10.20 -44.79
N PRO A 241 26.07 -9.37 -44.64
CA PRO A 241 27.45 -9.63 -44.28
C PRO A 241 27.79 -9.05 -42.88
N ALA A 242 28.97 -9.41 -42.36
CA ALA A 242 29.49 -9.06 -41.05
C ALA A 242 29.36 -7.56 -40.65
N ALA A 243 28.69 -7.31 -39.52
CA ALA A 243 28.71 -6.03 -38.84
C ALA A 243 30.04 -5.82 -38.07
N PRO A 244 30.62 -4.61 -38.07
CA PRO A 244 31.89 -4.34 -37.39
C PRO A 244 31.77 -4.46 -35.87
N ALA A 245 32.77 -5.11 -35.27
CA ALA A 245 32.88 -5.33 -33.83
C ALA A 245 32.79 -4.01 -33.05
N ARG A 246 31.86 -3.93 -32.10
CA ARG A 246 31.81 -2.84 -31.12
C ARG A 246 32.99 -2.99 -30.16
N PRO A 247 33.73 -1.92 -29.83
CA PRO A 247 34.85 -2.00 -28.90
C PRO A 247 34.35 -2.34 -27.49
N ALA A 248 35.00 -3.30 -26.85
CA ALA A 248 34.71 -3.72 -25.48
C ALA A 248 34.95 -2.57 -24.48
N LEU A 249 34.01 -2.38 -23.56
CA LEU A 249 34.17 -1.45 -22.43
C LEU A 249 35.22 -2.01 -21.45
N PRO A 250 36.27 -1.26 -21.09
CA PRO A 250 37.24 -1.72 -20.11
C PRO A 250 36.63 -1.72 -18.70
N VAL A 251 36.52 -2.91 -18.13
CA VAL A 251 36.22 -3.15 -16.71
C VAL A 251 37.47 -2.82 -15.89
N GLY A 252 37.34 -1.93 -14.90
CA GLY A 252 38.30 -1.76 -13.80
C GLY A 252 39.14 -0.48 -13.85
N ALA A 253 38.59 0.62 -13.34
CA ALA A 253 39.38 1.76 -12.88
C ALA A 253 38.92 2.18 -11.47
N ARG A 254 39.76 1.89 -10.48
CA ARG A 254 39.62 2.34 -9.09
C ARG A 254 39.78 3.86 -9.06
N TYR A 255 38.76 4.60 -8.67
CA TYR A 255 38.89 6.03 -8.42
C TYR A 255 39.63 6.27 -7.10
N ARG A 256 40.91 6.63 -7.22
CA ARG A 256 41.76 7.12 -6.15
C ARG A 256 41.97 8.62 -6.35
N GLY A 257 41.24 9.44 -5.60
CA GLY A 257 41.68 10.75 -5.11
C GLY A 257 41.51 11.99 -6.00
N ALA A 258 41.24 13.10 -5.28
CA ALA A 258 41.26 14.53 -5.63
C ALA A 258 39.95 15.10 -6.22
N ALA A 259 39.36 16.19 -5.72
CA ALA A 259 39.95 17.28 -4.95
C ALA A 259 39.01 17.91 -3.90
N ALA A 260 39.67 18.51 -2.91
CA ALA A 260 39.17 19.24 -1.75
C ALA A 260 38.09 20.28 -2.05
N ARG A 261 37.06 20.34 -1.18
CA ARG A 261 36.22 21.53 -1.00
C ARG A 261 36.88 22.44 0.04
N PRO A 262 36.93 23.77 -0.20
CA PRO A 262 37.64 24.71 0.67
C PRO A 262 36.93 24.92 2.02
N ASP A 263 37.78 25.07 3.03
CA ASP A 263 37.48 25.31 4.44
C ASP A 263 36.61 26.54 4.70
N LYS A 264 35.61 26.37 5.56
CA LYS A 264 34.76 27.43 6.09
C LYS A 264 35.42 27.99 7.36
N PRO A 265 35.66 29.31 7.48
CA PRO A 265 36.31 29.84 8.67
C PRO A 265 35.40 29.78 9.91
N PRO A 266 35.93 29.49 11.11
CA PRO A 266 35.15 29.31 12.32
C PRO A 266 34.63 30.64 12.88
N ARG A 267 33.33 30.67 13.19
CA ARG A 267 32.65 31.76 13.92
C ARG A 267 33.15 31.77 15.37
N ARG A 268 33.82 32.85 15.76
CA ARG A 268 34.18 33.17 17.15
C ARG A 268 32.94 33.27 18.02
N SER A 269 32.90 32.49 19.10
CA SER A 269 32.06 32.75 20.26
C SER A 269 32.61 33.95 21.04
N LEU A 270 31.71 34.81 21.50
CA LEU A 270 32.00 35.86 22.45
C LEU A 270 30.97 35.71 23.58
N PHE A 271 31.43 35.10 24.68
CA PHE A 271 30.85 35.24 26.01
C PHE A 271 31.98 35.68 26.95
N GLY A 272 31.76 36.75 27.71
CA GLY A 272 32.57 37.09 28.88
C GLY A 272 32.74 38.58 29.18
N ARG A 273 31.72 39.24 29.73
CA ARG A 273 31.78 40.13 30.91
C ARG A 273 30.38 40.51 31.38
#